data_AF-A0A9E5MN56-F1
#
_entry.id   AF-A0A9E5MN56-F1
#
_cell.length_a   1.000
_cell.length_b   1.000
_cell.length_c   1.000
_cell.angle_alpha   90.00
_cell.angle_beta   90.00
_cell.angle_gamma   90.00
#
_symmetry.space_group_name_H-M   'P 1'
#
loop_
_entity.id
_entity.type
_entity.pdbx_description
1 polymer ?
#
loop_
_entity_poly.entity_id
_entity_poly.type
_entity_poly.pdbx_seq_one_letter_code
_entity_poly.pdbx_strand_id
1 'polypeptide(L)'
;MTTKSSANEFDVIVIGSGMGGMTTAAALSRLDHKVLLLEQAQAIGGLTHSFSHEGFSWDVGLHYCGTFGHDQLAGRILDWLSGGTIEFRSVGTVYDTLHFPDGFEISVGRPAEAYKMELKERFPDNAAEIDAYFEALLSAEEAAHMVGAERAIPEPFRSAHHWWNKKKIQRWCSRTTDEVIAELTSNPKLASVLSAQWGTYGGKPKEASFAFHATIIGHYLEGAAYPVGGATAIASRLVPVIEAAGGSARAGTPVSEILLEDGKAVGVRTSSGEEFNAPTIVSAIGAGETVKHLLPEEICQQPWAREIATFKPSICHFDLFLGFEGDIAQHGATRSNHWFYQSWDTNDAIWAAAGDESIPMMFVSFASLKDPTHDPGPNK
;
A
#
# COMPACT_ATOMS: atom_id res chain seq x y z
N MET A 1 -37.27 -12.89 32.30
CA MET A 1 -35.92 -12.71 32.86
C MET A 1 -34.96 -13.56 32.05
N THR A 2 -34.46 -12.99 30.96
CA THR A 2 -33.45 -13.60 30.10
C THR A 2 -32.10 -13.46 30.78
N THR A 3 -31.49 -14.58 31.08
CA THR A 3 -30.13 -14.72 31.58
C THR A 3 -29.15 -14.04 30.63
N LYS A 4 -28.50 -12.95 31.08
CA LYS A 4 -27.26 -12.45 30.47
C LYS A 4 -26.18 -13.54 30.65
N SER A 5 -26.01 -14.38 29.64
CA SER A 5 -24.85 -15.26 29.42
C SER A 5 -24.06 -14.59 28.29
N SER A 6 -22.75 -14.41 28.25
CA SER A 6 -21.57 -14.96 28.93
C SER A 6 -20.46 -13.89 28.80
N ALA A 7 -19.35 -14.01 29.52
CA ALA A 7 -18.15 -13.22 29.18
C ALA A 7 -17.86 -13.38 27.68
N ASN A 8 -17.62 -12.27 26.98
CA ASN A 8 -17.30 -12.31 25.55
C ASN A 8 -16.07 -13.19 25.34
N GLU A 9 -16.10 -14.06 24.33
CA GLU A 9 -14.96 -14.93 24.03
C GLU A 9 -13.75 -14.13 23.56
N PHE A 10 -13.98 -12.99 22.90
CA PHE A 10 -12.96 -12.09 22.36
C PHE A 10 -13.20 -10.65 22.84
N ASP A 11 -12.11 -9.90 22.99
CA ASP A 11 -12.14 -8.47 23.31
C ASP A 11 -12.36 -7.62 22.04
N VAL A 12 -11.81 -8.08 20.92
CA VAL A 12 -11.87 -7.38 19.64
C VAL A 12 -12.07 -8.38 18.50
N ILE A 13 -12.96 -8.05 17.57
CA ILE A 13 -13.06 -8.74 16.27
C ILE A 13 -12.50 -7.82 15.19
N VAL A 14 -11.56 -8.32 14.39
CA VAL A 14 -11.00 -7.63 13.22
C VAL A 14 -11.47 -8.34 11.95
N ILE A 15 -12.10 -7.59 11.05
CA ILE A 15 -12.67 -8.10 9.79
C ILE A 15 -11.72 -7.75 8.64
N GLY A 16 -11.19 -8.77 7.96
CA GLY A 16 -10.22 -8.65 6.87
C GLY A 16 -8.78 -8.76 7.36
N SER A 17 -7.98 -9.61 6.69
CA SER A 17 -6.58 -9.87 7.05
C SER A 17 -5.56 -9.20 6.13
N GLY A 18 -5.94 -8.11 5.47
CA GLY A 18 -4.95 -7.23 4.83
C GLY A 18 -3.99 -6.64 5.87
N MET A 19 -2.95 -5.93 5.40
CA MET A 19 -1.93 -5.33 6.27
C MET A 19 -2.51 -4.53 7.43
N GLY A 20 -3.51 -3.68 7.19
CA GLY A 20 -4.19 -2.92 8.24
C GLY A 20 -4.86 -3.81 9.30
N GLY A 21 -5.49 -4.91 8.89
CA GLY A 21 -6.15 -5.84 9.81
C GLY A 21 -5.16 -6.67 10.63
N MET A 22 -4.15 -7.26 9.98
CA MET A 22 -3.13 -8.05 10.68
C MET A 22 -2.31 -7.20 11.64
N THR A 23 -1.88 -6.01 11.23
CA THR A 23 -1.10 -5.11 12.11
C THR A 23 -1.94 -4.62 13.29
N THR A 24 -3.22 -4.32 13.08
CA THR A 24 -4.13 -3.96 14.17
C THR A 24 -4.34 -5.13 15.14
N ALA A 25 -4.61 -6.33 14.62
CA ALA A 25 -4.81 -7.53 15.43
C ALA A 25 -3.55 -7.88 16.24
N ALA A 26 -2.37 -7.85 15.62
CA ALA A 26 -1.11 -8.08 16.30
C ALA A 26 -0.82 -7.00 17.35
N ALA A 27 -1.04 -5.71 17.04
CA ALA A 27 -0.83 -4.61 17.99
C ALA A 27 -1.70 -4.76 19.25
N LEU A 28 -2.99 -5.05 19.07
CA LEU A 28 -3.93 -5.28 20.18
C LEU A 28 -3.56 -6.53 20.98
N SER A 29 -3.12 -7.60 20.31
CA SER A 29 -2.64 -8.82 20.96
C SER A 29 -1.39 -8.58 21.82
N ARG A 30 -0.48 -7.70 21.37
CA ARG A 30 0.68 -7.25 22.18
C ARG A 30 0.30 -6.39 23.39
N LEU A 31 -0.91 -5.87 23.41
CA LEU A 31 -1.51 -5.13 24.54
C LEU A 31 -2.47 -6.03 25.34
N ASP A 32 -2.29 -7.35 25.25
CA ASP A 32 -3.01 -8.39 26.00
C ASP A 32 -4.51 -8.47 25.71
N HIS A 33 -4.95 -7.98 24.54
CA HIS A 33 -6.33 -8.20 24.07
C HIS A 33 -6.47 -9.52 23.33
N LYS A 34 -7.52 -10.29 23.63
CA LYS A 34 -7.88 -11.50 22.90
C LYS A 34 -8.61 -11.14 21.60
N VAL A 35 -7.92 -11.22 20.47
CA VAL A 35 -8.43 -10.80 19.15
C VAL A 35 -8.91 -11.98 18.30
N LEU A 36 -10.06 -11.84 17.64
CA LEU A 36 -10.49 -12.72 16.54
C LEU A 36 -10.30 -11.99 15.20
N LEU A 37 -9.39 -12.47 14.36
CA LEU A 37 -9.17 -11.97 13.00
C LEU A 37 -9.91 -12.88 12.00
N LEU A 38 -10.82 -12.33 11.22
CA LEU A 38 -11.63 -13.07 10.24
C LEU A 38 -11.27 -12.67 8.80
N GLU A 39 -11.01 -13.65 7.95
CA GLU A 39 -10.66 -13.47 6.54
C GLU A 39 -11.59 -14.29 5.65
N GLN A 40 -12.09 -13.67 4.57
CA GLN A 40 -12.97 -14.34 3.62
C GLN A 40 -12.21 -15.30 2.69
N ALA A 41 -10.98 -14.97 2.30
CA ALA A 41 -10.15 -15.78 1.43
C ALA A 41 -9.63 -17.02 2.18
N GLN A 42 -9.17 -18.02 1.44
CA GLN A 42 -8.58 -19.24 2.01
C GLN A 42 -7.18 -19.01 2.60
N ALA A 43 -6.57 -17.85 2.34
CA ALA A 43 -5.28 -17.46 2.86
C ALA A 43 -5.37 -16.12 3.61
N ILE A 44 -4.65 -16.03 4.73
CA ILE A 44 -4.47 -14.80 5.49
C ILE A 44 -3.44 -13.91 4.76
N GLY A 45 -3.73 -12.61 4.64
CA GLY A 45 -2.76 -11.63 4.14
C GLY A 45 -3.33 -10.54 3.22
N GLY A 46 -4.57 -10.66 2.73
CA GLY A 46 -5.11 -9.71 1.74
C GLY A 46 -4.17 -9.59 0.52
N LEU A 47 -3.78 -8.38 0.11
CA LEU A 47 -2.80 -8.20 -1.00
C LEU A 47 -1.36 -8.66 -0.67
N THR A 48 -1.10 -9.10 0.57
CA THR A 48 0.20 -9.63 1.01
C THR A 48 0.21 -11.15 1.18
N HIS A 49 -0.70 -11.87 0.53
CA HIS A 49 -0.60 -13.33 0.43
C HIS A 49 0.14 -13.74 -0.85
N SER A 50 0.57 -15.00 -0.87
CA SER A 50 1.18 -15.65 -2.03
C SER A 50 0.36 -16.87 -2.43
N PHE A 51 0.46 -17.28 -3.70
CA PHE A 51 -0.07 -18.56 -4.16
C PHE A 51 1.03 -19.36 -4.87
N SER A 52 0.77 -20.65 -5.09
CA SER A 52 1.68 -21.52 -5.83
C SER A 52 0.94 -22.31 -6.89
N HIS A 53 1.56 -22.49 -8.06
CA HIS A 53 1.03 -23.28 -9.16
C HIS A 53 2.18 -23.93 -9.93
N GLU A 54 2.05 -25.22 -10.24
CA GLU A 54 3.05 -25.99 -11.02
C GLU A 54 4.52 -25.81 -10.54
N GLY A 55 4.73 -25.72 -9.22
CA GLY A 55 6.07 -25.59 -8.62
C GLY A 55 6.61 -24.16 -8.53
N PHE A 56 5.89 -23.17 -9.07
CA PHE A 56 6.21 -21.75 -8.94
C PHE A 56 5.37 -21.10 -7.85
N SER A 57 5.88 -20.02 -7.25
CA SER A 57 5.16 -19.21 -6.27
C SER A 57 5.27 -17.73 -6.59
N TRP A 58 4.17 -17.00 -6.38
CA TRP A 58 4.10 -15.56 -6.59
C TRP A 58 3.36 -14.87 -5.45
N ASP A 59 3.80 -13.67 -5.14
CA ASP A 59 3.08 -12.73 -4.29
C ASP A 59 2.02 -12.00 -5.11
N VAL A 60 0.83 -11.83 -4.52
CA VAL A 60 -0.33 -11.27 -5.26
C VAL A 60 -0.22 -9.76 -5.46
N GLY A 61 0.19 -8.99 -4.45
CA GLY A 61 0.23 -7.52 -4.57
C GLY A 61 1.46 -6.85 -3.99
N LEU A 62 2.33 -7.58 -3.29
CA LEU A 62 3.57 -7.02 -2.74
C LEU A 62 4.72 -7.23 -3.71
N HIS A 63 5.36 -6.14 -4.13
CA HIS A 63 6.52 -6.19 -5.03
C HIS A 63 7.79 -5.62 -4.39
N TYR A 64 7.65 -4.60 -3.55
CA TYR A 64 8.72 -3.93 -2.82
C TYR A 64 8.10 -2.88 -1.88
N CYS A 65 8.82 -2.48 -0.84
CA CYS A 65 8.39 -1.47 0.13
C CYS A 65 9.56 -0.58 0.56
N GLY A 66 9.35 0.73 0.65
CA GLY A 66 10.33 1.69 1.14
C GLY A 66 10.23 1.88 2.65
N THR A 67 11.28 2.32 3.36
CA THR A 67 11.24 2.51 4.83
C THR A 67 11.02 1.23 5.69
N PHE A 68 11.13 0.03 5.12
CA PHE A 68 10.96 -1.27 5.82
C PHE A 68 12.26 -1.87 6.39
N GLY A 69 13.41 -1.17 6.29
CA GLY A 69 14.62 -1.57 7.03
C GLY A 69 14.42 -1.48 8.55
N HIS A 70 15.11 -2.32 9.33
CA HIS A 70 14.98 -2.36 10.79
C HIS A 70 15.21 -1.01 11.51
N ASP A 71 16.05 -0.15 10.92
CA ASP A 71 16.36 1.20 11.41
C ASP A 71 15.40 2.27 10.86
N GLN A 72 14.44 1.90 10.03
CA GLN A 72 13.46 2.78 9.39
C GLN A 72 12.08 2.66 10.04
N LEU A 73 11.19 3.63 9.79
CA LEU A 73 9.94 3.77 10.55
C LEU A 73 9.03 2.53 10.45
N ALA A 74 8.74 2.06 9.24
CA ALA A 74 7.86 0.92 9.04
C ALA A 74 8.51 -0.38 9.55
N GLY A 75 9.82 -0.55 9.36
CA GLY A 75 10.57 -1.68 9.91
C GLY A 75 10.51 -1.74 11.44
N ARG A 76 10.71 -0.62 12.14
CA ARG A 76 10.57 -0.57 13.62
C ARG A 76 9.18 -0.94 14.11
N ILE A 77 8.14 -0.53 13.38
CA ILE A 77 6.75 -0.89 13.71
C ILE A 77 6.56 -2.41 13.54
N LEU A 78 7.01 -2.98 12.43
CA LEU A 78 6.95 -4.42 12.20
C LEU A 78 7.78 -5.22 13.19
N ASP A 79 8.95 -4.72 13.59
CA ASP A 79 9.79 -5.34 14.62
C ASP A 79 9.06 -5.39 15.95
N TRP A 80 8.43 -4.28 16.35
CA TRP A 80 7.61 -4.25 17.56
C TRP A 80 6.45 -5.25 17.48
N LEU A 81 5.73 -5.28 16.35
CA LEU A 81 4.59 -6.18 16.14
C LEU A 81 5.00 -7.66 16.19
N SER A 82 6.05 -8.02 15.45
CA SER A 82 6.46 -9.41 15.21
C SER A 82 7.53 -9.94 16.17
N GLY A 83 8.06 -9.10 17.05
CA GLY A 83 9.24 -9.43 17.86
C GLY A 83 10.53 -9.52 17.04
N GLY A 84 10.63 -8.75 15.94
CA GLY A 84 11.80 -8.74 15.04
C GLY A 84 11.92 -9.99 14.16
N THR A 85 10.81 -10.68 13.90
CA THR A 85 10.83 -11.96 13.16
C THR A 85 10.51 -11.82 11.67
N ILE A 86 10.09 -10.63 11.23
CA ILE A 86 9.88 -10.29 9.83
C ILE A 86 11.13 -9.56 9.33
N GLU A 87 11.88 -10.18 8.43
CA GLU A 87 13.07 -9.58 7.81
C GLU A 87 12.70 -9.03 6.43
N PHE A 88 13.17 -7.81 6.15
CA PHE A 88 13.13 -7.20 4.82
C PHE A 88 14.55 -7.00 4.32
N ARG A 89 14.78 -7.30 3.04
CA ARG A 89 16.08 -7.11 2.39
C ARG A 89 16.01 -6.11 1.26
N SER A 90 17.05 -5.29 1.16
CA SER A 90 17.18 -4.33 0.08
C SER A 90 17.13 -5.02 -1.29
N VAL A 91 16.36 -4.45 -2.21
CA VAL A 91 16.31 -4.89 -3.61
C VAL A 91 17.58 -4.48 -4.39
N GLY A 92 18.47 -3.68 -3.79
CA GLY A 92 19.71 -3.21 -4.40
C GLY A 92 19.78 -1.68 -4.50
N THR A 93 20.82 -1.20 -5.18
CA THR A 93 21.05 0.24 -5.37
C THR A 93 20.03 0.86 -6.32
N VAL A 94 19.72 0.19 -7.42
CA VAL A 94 18.63 0.55 -8.35
C VAL A 94 17.44 -0.33 -8.02
N TYR A 95 16.31 0.29 -7.66
CA TYR A 95 15.10 -0.43 -7.28
C TYR A 95 14.00 -0.34 -8.33
N ASP A 96 14.00 0.70 -9.16
CA ASP A 96 13.14 0.82 -10.33
C ASP A 96 13.97 1.25 -11.56
N THR A 97 13.56 0.80 -12.74
CA THR A 97 14.05 1.30 -14.03
C THR A 97 12.84 1.73 -14.85
N LEU A 98 12.81 2.99 -15.29
CA LEU A 98 11.73 3.52 -16.12
C LEU A 98 12.15 3.44 -17.59
N HIS A 99 11.28 2.92 -18.44
CA HIS A 99 11.48 2.74 -19.87
C HIS A 99 10.45 3.57 -20.63
N PHE A 100 10.93 4.38 -21.57
CA PHE A 100 10.14 5.28 -22.41
C PHE A 100 10.45 5.03 -23.89
N PRO A 101 9.67 5.61 -24.82
CA PRO A 101 9.91 5.49 -26.25
C PRO A 101 11.34 5.85 -26.67
N ASP A 102 11.73 5.35 -27.85
CA ASP A 102 13.04 5.56 -28.47
C ASP A 102 14.22 4.95 -27.68
N GLY A 103 13.93 3.98 -26.80
CA GLY A 103 14.94 3.32 -25.96
C GLY A 103 15.47 4.20 -24.82
N PHE A 104 14.71 5.23 -24.42
CA PHE A 104 15.07 6.03 -23.27
C PHE A 104 14.79 5.26 -21.98
N GLU A 105 15.83 4.96 -21.21
CA GLU A 105 15.69 4.28 -19.92
C GLU A 105 16.22 5.17 -18.80
N ILE A 106 15.70 5.18 -17.58
CA ILE A 106 16.32 5.90 -16.46
C ILE A 106 16.28 5.05 -15.20
N SER A 107 17.41 4.99 -14.49
CA SER A 107 17.52 4.24 -13.24
C SER A 107 17.05 5.07 -12.06
N VAL A 108 16.17 4.50 -11.24
CA VAL A 108 15.76 5.09 -9.96
C VAL A 108 16.47 4.34 -8.86
N GLY A 109 17.39 5.04 -8.18
CA GLY A 109 18.30 4.44 -7.22
C GLY A 109 18.42 5.21 -5.92
N ARG A 110 18.93 4.50 -4.91
CA ARG A 110 19.28 5.05 -3.59
C ARG A 110 20.77 5.39 -3.51
N PRO A 111 21.16 6.36 -2.66
CA PRO A 111 20.29 7.30 -1.95
C PRO A 111 19.66 8.32 -2.91
N ALA A 112 18.82 9.23 -2.41
CA ALA A 112 18.14 10.26 -3.19
C ALA A 112 19.08 11.02 -4.15
N GLU A 113 20.30 11.31 -3.70
CA GLU A 113 21.34 12.00 -4.45
C GLU A 113 21.76 11.24 -5.71
N ALA A 114 21.78 9.91 -5.69
CA ALA A 114 22.11 9.10 -6.85
C ALA A 114 21.03 9.24 -7.94
N TYR A 115 19.75 9.17 -7.56
CA TYR A 115 18.65 9.39 -8.50
C TYR A 115 18.66 10.83 -9.05
N LYS A 116 18.93 11.81 -8.19
CA LYS A 116 19.06 13.21 -8.58
C LYS A 116 20.20 13.44 -9.58
N MET A 117 21.34 12.79 -9.39
CA MET A 117 22.45 12.84 -10.34
C MET A 117 22.10 12.20 -11.68
N GLU A 118 21.50 11.00 -11.67
CA GLU A 118 21.02 10.34 -12.89
C GLU A 118 20.07 11.27 -13.68
N LEU A 119 19.10 11.91 -13.01
CA LEU A 119 18.21 12.88 -13.67
C LEU A 119 18.99 14.03 -14.31
N LYS A 120 19.99 14.58 -13.63
CA LYS A 120 20.81 15.70 -14.15
C LYS A 120 21.72 15.29 -15.29
N GLU A 121 22.22 14.05 -15.30
CA GLU A 121 22.99 13.52 -16.43
C GLU A 121 22.11 13.34 -17.67
N ARG A 122 20.84 12.96 -17.47
CA ARG A 122 19.88 12.72 -18.56
C ARG A 122 19.16 13.97 -19.05
N PHE A 123 19.06 14.98 -18.18
CA PHE A 123 18.46 16.29 -18.49
C PHE A 123 19.39 17.42 -18.01
N PRO A 124 20.59 17.58 -18.61
CA PRO A 124 21.60 18.53 -18.15
C PRO A 124 21.12 19.99 -18.18
N ASP A 125 20.26 20.33 -19.13
CA ASP A 125 19.68 21.67 -19.27
C ASP A 125 18.57 21.97 -18.25
N ASN A 126 18.15 20.98 -17.43
CA ASN A 126 17.07 21.11 -16.45
C ASN A 126 17.53 20.89 -15.00
N ALA A 127 18.82 21.11 -14.72
CA ALA A 127 19.38 20.82 -13.40
C ALA A 127 18.71 21.59 -12.26
N ALA A 128 18.31 22.85 -12.50
CA ALA A 128 17.67 23.70 -11.51
C ALA A 128 16.22 23.25 -11.23
N GLU A 129 15.48 22.83 -12.25
CA GLU A 129 14.14 22.28 -12.13
C GLU A 129 14.14 20.96 -11.38
N ILE A 130 15.16 20.11 -11.62
CA ILE A 130 15.37 18.88 -10.85
C ILE A 130 15.65 19.22 -9.38
N ASP A 131 16.52 20.19 -9.09
CA ASP A 131 16.76 20.65 -7.72
C ASP A 131 15.45 21.09 -7.04
N ALA A 132 14.67 21.93 -7.72
CA ALA A 132 13.39 22.44 -7.23
C ALA A 132 12.34 21.32 -7.01
N TYR A 133 12.35 20.27 -7.83
CA TYR A 133 11.47 19.11 -7.64
C TYR A 133 11.77 18.38 -6.33
N PHE A 134 13.03 18.08 -6.03
CA PHE A 134 13.38 17.41 -4.76
C PHE A 134 13.07 18.29 -3.54
N GLU A 135 13.25 19.61 -3.64
CA GLU A 135 12.81 20.55 -2.60
C GLU A 135 11.29 20.55 -2.43
N ALA A 136 10.54 20.48 -3.54
CA ALA A 136 9.09 20.39 -3.53
C ALA A 136 8.61 19.09 -2.87
N LEU A 137 9.25 17.95 -3.16
CA LEU A 137 8.95 16.67 -2.50
C LEU A 137 9.05 16.79 -0.98
N LEU A 138 10.19 17.30 -0.47
CA LEU A 138 10.40 17.46 0.97
C LEU A 138 9.37 18.40 1.62
N SER A 139 9.07 19.53 0.97
CA SER A 139 8.09 20.51 1.49
C SER A 139 6.66 19.96 1.51
N ALA A 140 6.31 19.16 0.51
CA ALA A 140 5.00 18.56 0.35
C ALA A 140 4.79 17.38 1.30
N GLU A 141 5.80 16.54 1.49
CA GLU A 141 5.79 15.47 2.50
C GLU A 141 5.62 16.03 3.91
N GLU A 142 6.35 17.11 4.26
CA GLU A 142 6.17 17.80 5.54
C GLU A 142 4.74 18.32 5.72
N ALA A 143 4.12 18.83 4.65
CA ALA A 143 2.72 19.27 4.67
C ALA A 143 1.74 18.09 4.85
N ALA A 144 2.02 16.94 4.23
CA ALA A 144 1.21 15.74 4.38
C ALA A 144 1.23 15.22 5.82
N HIS A 145 2.44 15.10 6.41
CA HIS A 145 2.61 14.70 7.80
C HIS A 145 1.92 15.65 8.78
N MET A 146 2.02 16.95 8.51
CA MET A 146 1.34 17.98 9.28
C MET A 146 -0.18 17.77 9.30
N VAL A 147 -0.81 17.58 8.12
CA VAL A 147 -2.25 17.32 8.02
C VAL A 147 -2.64 16.01 8.70
N GLY A 148 -1.79 14.97 8.61
CA GLY A 148 -1.98 13.72 9.34
C GLY A 148 -2.02 13.96 10.86
N ALA A 149 -1.03 14.68 11.39
CA ALA A 149 -0.91 14.99 12.81
C ALA A 149 -2.06 15.86 13.35
N GLU A 150 -2.64 16.74 12.52
CA GLU A 150 -3.81 17.54 12.88
C GLU A 150 -4.98 16.70 13.42
N ARG A 151 -5.12 15.44 12.96
CA ARG A 151 -6.20 14.55 13.43
C ARG A 151 -6.11 14.25 14.93
N ALA A 152 -4.91 14.23 15.51
CA ALA A 152 -4.71 14.02 16.94
C ALA A 152 -4.92 15.28 17.79
N ILE A 153 -4.98 16.46 17.17
CA ILE A 153 -5.14 17.74 17.86
C ILE A 153 -6.62 17.97 18.20
N PRO A 154 -6.98 18.26 19.46
CA PRO A 154 -8.36 18.64 19.81
C PRO A 154 -8.79 19.98 19.20
N GLU A 155 -10.08 20.15 18.95
CA GLU A 155 -10.62 21.49 18.70
C GLU A 155 -10.55 22.35 19.97
N PRO A 156 -10.33 23.69 19.87
CA PRO A 156 -10.23 24.51 18.65
C PRO A 156 -8.81 24.66 18.10
N PHE A 157 -7.81 24.02 18.72
CA PHE A 157 -6.40 24.17 18.35
C PHE A 157 -6.12 23.65 16.94
N ARG A 158 -6.79 22.58 16.54
CA ARG A 158 -6.72 22.05 15.17
C ARG A 158 -7.12 23.10 14.15
N SER A 159 -8.28 23.75 14.33
CA SER A 159 -8.76 24.81 13.42
C SER A 159 -7.77 25.97 13.31
N ALA A 160 -7.17 26.42 14.42
CA ALA A 160 -6.18 27.49 14.41
C ALA A 160 -4.88 27.08 13.69
N HIS A 161 -4.38 25.87 13.96
CA HIS A 161 -3.21 25.32 13.30
C HIS A 161 -3.42 25.16 11.79
N HIS A 162 -4.58 24.64 11.38
CA HIS A 162 -4.95 24.49 9.97
C HIS A 162 -5.02 25.84 9.27
N TRP A 163 -5.62 26.86 9.91
CA TRP A 163 -5.68 28.21 9.36
C TRP A 163 -4.27 28.81 9.17
N TRP A 164 -3.38 28.64 10.15
CA TRP A 164 -2.00 29.12 10.07
C TRP A 164 -1.23 28.51 8.90
N ASN A 165 -1.46 27.22 8.63
CA ASN A 165 -0.78 26.46 7.59
C ASN A 165 -1.55 26.40 6.26
N LYS A 166 -2.69 27.08 6.15
CA LYS A 166 -3.61 27.01 5.00
C LYS A 166 -2.92 27.18 3.65
N LYS A 167 -1.97 28.11 3.53
CA LYS A 167 -1.24 28.35 2.27
C LYS A 167 -0.38 27.15 1.86
N LYS A 168 0.30 26.51 2.82
CA LYS A 168 1.13 25.32 2.58
C LYS A 168 0.26 24.12 2.21
N ILE A 169 -0.83 23.92 2.95
CA ILE A 169 -1.81 22.85 2.67
C ILE A 169 -2.44 23.05 1.30
N GLN A 170 -2.89 24.26 0.96
CA GLN A 170 -3.46 24.55 -0.36
C GLN A 170 -2.44 24.33 -1.48
N ARG A 171 -1.17 24.71 -1.26
CA ARG A 171 -0.11 24.54 -2.25
C ARG A 171 0.20 23.08 -2.55
N TRP A 172 0.26 22.22 -1.54
CA TRP A 172 0.75 20.86 -1.71
C TRP A 172 -0.34 19.79 -1.68
N CYS A 173 -1.37 19.96 -0.84
CA CYS A 173 -2.42 18.95 -0.66
C CYS A 173 -3.58 19.16 -1.64
N SER A 174 -3.87 20.39 -2.05
CA SER A 174 -5.04 20.70 -2.90
C SER A 174 -4.73 20.81 -4.40
N ARG A 175 -3.47 20.69 -4.80
CA ARG A 175 -3.03 20.72 -6.20
C ARG A 175 -2.68 19.33 -6.68
N THR A 176 -2.94 19.09 -7.96
CA THR A 176 -2.60 17.81 -8.58
C THR A 176 -1.09 17.72 -8.82
N THR A 177 -0.60 16.50 -9.01
CA THR A 177 0.80 16.26 -9.30
C THR A 177 1.21 16.91 -10.62
N ASP A 178 0.34 16.82 -11.62
CA ASP A 178 0.51 17.44 -12.95
C ASP A 178 0.63 18.97 -12.85
N GLU A 179 -0.26 19.62 -12.08
CA GLU A 179 -0.25 21.08 -11.88
C GLU A 179 1.05 21.58 -11.24
N VAL A 180 1.63 20.81 -10.31
CA VAL A 180 2.88 21.18 -9.64
C VAL A 180 4.07 20.95 -10.56
N ILE A 181 4.14 19.79 -11.22
CA ILE A 181 5.25 19.47 -12.13
C ILE A 181 5.30 20.44 -13.32
N ALA A 182 4.15 20.82 -13.88
CA ALA A 182 4.06 21.79 -14.96
C ALA A 182 4.52 23.22 -14.56
N GLU A 183 4.45 23.56 -13.27
CA GLU A 183 5.04 24.81 -12.75
C GLU A 183 6.57 24.71 -12.62
N LEU A 184 7.09 23.51 -12.34
CA LEU A 184 8.51 23.27 -12.13
C LEU A 184 9.30 23.17 -13.43
N THR A 185 8.76 22.53 -14.47
CA THR A 185 9.47 22.33 -15.74
C THR A 185 8.57 22.45 -16.95
N SER A 186 9.10 23.05 -18.01
CA SER A 186 8.48 23.07 -19.35
C SER A 186 8.97 21.94 -20.25
N ASN A 187 9.92 21.11 -19.78
CA ASN A 187 10.40 19.96 -20.54
C ASN A 187 9.41 18.79 -20.36
N PRO A 188 8.68 18.40 -21.42
CA PRO A 188 7.64 17.38 -21.30
C PRO A 188 8.22 16.01 -20.93
N LYS A 189 9.42 15.66 -21.40
CA LYS A 189 10.05 14.37 -21.09
C LYS A 189 10.47 14.28 -19.63
N LEU A 190 11.00 15.38 -19.07
CA LEU A 190 11.31 15.44 -17.65
C LEU A 190 10.03 15.34 -16.81
N ALA A 191 8.97 16.08 -17.17
CA ALA A 191 7.69 16.00 -16.47
C ALA A 191 7.11 14.57 -16.43
N SER A 192 7.22 13.81 -17.52
CA SER A 192 6.83 12.40 -17.57
C SER A 192 7.65 11.55 -16.60
N VAL A 193 8.97 11.72 -16.59
CA VAL A 193 9.87 10.96 -15.69
C VAL A 193 9.55 11.24 -14.23
N LEU A 194 9.38 12.52 -13.85
CA LEU A 194 9.10 12.93 -12.48
C LEU A 194 7.74 12.43 -11.95
N SER A 195 6.80 12.13 -12.85
CA SER A 195 5.47 11.60 -12.51
C SER A 195 5.32 10.10 -12.75
N ALA A 196 6.32 9.42 -13.33
CA ALA A 196 6.17 8.08 -13.88
C ALA A 196 5.68 7.06 -12.83
N GLN A 197 6.23 7.07 -11.62
CA GLN A 197 5.88 6.08 -10.59
C GLN A 197 4.47 6.25 -9.98
N TRP A 198 3.57 7.00 -10.61
CA TRP A 198 2.20 7.22 -10.14
C TRP A 198 1.40 5.93 -9.93
N GLY A 199 1.73 4.86 -10.65
CA GLY A 199 1.12 3.54 -10.48
C GLY A 199 1.32 2.95 -9.07
N THR A 200 2.37 3.35 -8.34
CA THR A 200 2.61 2.92 -6.95
C THR A 200 1.51 3.35 -5.98
N TYR A 201 0.72 4.36 -6.33
CA TYR A 201 -0.31 4.93 -5.48
C TYR A 201 -1.67 5.10 -6.17
N GLY A 202 -1.81 4.58 -7.40
CA GLY A 202 -3.09 4.37 -8.08
C GLY A 202 -3.85 5.62 -8.52
N GLY A 203 -3.22 6.80 -8.47
CA GLY A 203 -3.82 8.07 -8.89
C GLY A 203 -3.04 8.70 -10.03
N LYS A 204 -3.69 8.95 -11.17
CA LYS A 204 -3.04 9.61 -12.32
C LYS A 204 -2.51 10.98 -11.91
N PRO A 205 -1.42 11.48 -12.51
CA PRO A 205 -0.85 12.79 -12.15
C PRO A 205 -1.87 13.95 -12.16
N LYS A 206 -2.83 13.96 -13.10
CA LYS A 206 -3.92 14.94 -13.21
C LYS A 206 -5.00 14.83 -12.13
N GLU A 207 -4.99 13.79 -11.31
CA GLU A 207 -6.00 13.52 -10.28
C GLU A 207 -5.39 13.46 -8.88
N ALA A 208 -4.19 12.90 -8.74
CA ALA A 208 -3.52 12.69 -7.47
C ALA A 208 -2.93 13.99 -6.91
N SER A 209 -3.14 14.21 -5.61
CA SER A 209 -2.51 15.30 -4.85
C SER A 209 -0.98 15.20 -4.89
N PHE A 210 -0.29 16.32 -5.12
CA PHE A 210 1.18 16.32 -5.10
C PHE A 210 1.75 15.94 -3.73
N ALA A 211 1.08 16.26 -2.62
CA ALA A 211 1.49 15.83 -1.29
C ALA A 211 1.49 14.29 -1.14
N PHE A 212 0.53 13.62 -1.79
CA PHE A 212 0.48 12.15 -1.78
C PHE A 212 1.58 11.56 -2.66
N HIS A 213 1.79 12.11 -3.86
CA HIS A 213 2.95 11.79 -4.69
C HIS A 213 4.26 11.94 -3.91
N ALA A 214 4.46 13.09 -3.25
CA ALA A 214 5.67 13.36 -2.49
C ALA A 214 5.90 12.38 -1.34
N THR A 215 4.84 12.01 -0.61
CA THR A 215 4.93 11.02 0.47
C THR A 215 5.38 9.65 -0.06
N ILE A 216 4.83 9.22 -1.20
CA ILE A 216 5.14 7.91 -1.77
C ILE A 216 6.51 7.89 -2.46
N ILE A 217 6.91 8.94 -3.16
CA ILE A 217 8.26 9.02 -3.72
C ILE A 217 9.29 9.12 -2.59
N GLY A 218 9.05 9.96 -1.59
CA GLY A 218 9.88 10.11 -0.39
C GLY A 218 10.12 8.77 0.33
N HIS A 219 9.07 7.95 0.43
CA HIS A 219 9.13 6.59 0.99
C HIS A 219 10.21 5.70 0.34
N TYR A 220 10.51 5.90 -0.95
CA TYR A 220 11.47 5.09 -1.71
C TYR A 220 12.85 5.74 -1.91
N LEU A 221 13.05 7.01 -1.55
CA LEU A 221 14.30 7.74 -1.84
C LEU A 221 15.55 7.08 -1.21
N GLU A 222 15.40 6.44 -0.04
CA GLU A 222 16.46 5.67 0.63
C GLU A 222 16.50 4.19 0.21
N GLY A 223 15.77 3.88 -0.87
CA GLY A 223 15.63 2.60 -1.51
C GLY A 223 14.44 1.79 -1.04
N ALA A 224 14.36 0.60 -1.62
CA ALA A 224 13.30 -0.35 -1.36
C ALA A 224 13.83 -1.67 -0.82
N ALA A 225 12.94 -2.39 -0.15
CA ALA A 225 13.19 -3.71 0.37
C ALA A 225 12.02 -4.66 0.05
N TYR A 226 12.30 -5.95 0.13
CA TYR A 226 11.36 -7.04 -0.13
C TYR A 226 11.43 -8.04 1.04
N PRO A 227 10.31 -8.60 1.51
CA PRO A 227 10.30 -9.52 2.64
C PRO A 227 11.04 -10.82 2.30
N VAL A 228 11.86 -11.28 3.22
CA VAL A 228 12.52 -12.59 3.10
C VAL A 228 11.47 -13.69 3.29
N GLY A 229 11.37 -14.60 2.31
CA GLY A 229 10.30 -15.61 2.25
C GLY A 229 9.01 -15.12 1.59
N GLY A 230 9.06 -14.00 0.86
CA GLY A 230 7.91 -13.42 0.15
C GLY A 230 6.86 -12.81 1.07
N ALA A 231 5.75 -12.35 0.49
CA ALA A 231 4.71 -11.63 1.21
C ALA A 231 4.06 -12.48 2.32
N THR A 232 3.91 -13.79 2.09
CA THR A 232 3.37 -14.74 3.08
C THR A 232 4.16 -14.76 4.39
N ALA A 233 5.44 -14.37 4.36
CA ALA A 233 6.25 -14.23 5.58
C ALA A 233 5.57 -13.30 6.59
N ILE A 234 4.92 -12.22 6.16
CA ILE A 234 4.26 -11.27 7.06
C ILE A 234 3.16 -11.95 7.87
N ALA A 235 2.21 -12.62 7.19
CA ALA A 235 1.13 -13.33 7.85
C ALA A 235 1.66 -14.46 8.76
N SER A 236 2.64 -15.23 8.28
CA SER A 236 3.23 -16.35 9.03
C SER A 236 3.89 -15.93 10.35
N ARG A 237 4.29 -14.66 10.47
CA ARG A 237 4.94 -14.10 11.68
C ARG A 237 3.98 -13.29 12.55
N LEU A 238 2.95 -12.67 11.98
CA LEU A 238 1.96 -11.92 12.76
C LEU A 238 0.86 -12.81 13.36
N VAL A 239 0.43 -13.88 12.67
CA VAL A 239 -0.60 -14.79 13.20
C VAL A 239 -0.19 -15.44 14.52
N PRO A 240 1.04 -15.97 14.69
CA PRO A 240 1.47 -16.53 15.97
C PRO A 240 1.45 -15.53 17.12
N VAL A 241 1.64 -14.22 16.85
CA VAL A 241 1.54 -13.17 17.89
C VAL A 241 0.09 -13.05 18.38
N ILE A 242 -0.89 -13.16 17.48
CA ILE A 242 -2.32 -13.13 17.81
C ILE A 242 -2.70 -14.37 18.63
N GLU A 243 -2.26 -15.55 18.20
CA GLU A 243 -2.57 -16.83 18.86
C GLU A 243 -1.91 -16.95 20.24
N ALA A 244 -0.68 -16.44 20.39
CA ALA A 244 0.04 -16.44 21.67
C ALA A 244 -0.65 -15.57 22.75
N ALA A 245 -1.39 -14.53 22.35
CA ALA A 245 -2.21 -13.73 23.26
C ALA A 245 -3.58 -14.38 23.56
N GLY A 246 -3.80 -15.62 23.11
CA GLY A 246 -5.07 -16.34 23.23
C GLY A 246 -6.11 -15.97 22.18
N GLY A 247 -5.77 -15.15 21.18
CA GLY A 247 -6.60 -14.83 20.04
C GLY A 247 -6.69 -15.95 19.00
N SER A 248 -7.32 -15.68 17.86
CA SER A 248 -7.46 -16.61 16.74
C SER A 248 -7.51 -15.86 15.41
N ALA A 249 -6.89 -16.42 14.37
CA ALA A 249 -7.05 -15.97 12.98
C ALA A 249 -7.72 -17.07 12.15
N ARG A 250 -8.83 -16.75 11.48
CA ARG A 250 -9.64 -17.70 10.71
C ARG A 250 -9.78 -17.27 9.26
N ALA A 251 -9.20 -18.05 8.36
CA ALA A 251 -9.42 -17.95 6.92
C ALA A 251 -10.74 -18.62 6.51
N GLY A 252 -11.21 -18.36 5.29
CA GLY A 252 -12.44 -18.94 4.75
C GLY A 252 -13.70 -18.58 5.54
N THR A 253 -13.67 -17.49 6.29
CA THR A 253 -14.72 -17.06 7.23
C THR A 253 -15.26 -15.68 6.82
N PRO A 254 -16.02 -15.60 5.70
CA PRO A 254 -16.59 -14.34 5.24
C PRO A 254 -17.59 -13.80 6.25
N VAL A 255 -17.41 -12.53 6.64
CA VAL A 255 -18.38 -11.79 7.48
C VAL A 255 -19.44 -11.18 6.56
N SER A 256 -20.71 -11.37 6.90
CA SER A 256 -21.84 -10.82 6.15
C SER A 256 -22.51 -9.63 6.83
N GLU A 257 -22.32 -9.45 8.14
CA GLU A 257 -23.00 -8.38 8.90
C GLU A 257 -22.25 -8.03 10.18
N ILE A 258 -22.22 -6.74 10.53
CA ILE A 258 -21.86 -6.22 11.85
C ILE A 258 -23.15 -6.08 12.66
N LEU A 259 -23.20 -6.80 13.78
CA LEU A 259 -24.37 -6.85 14.66
C LEU A 259 -24.41 -5.63 15.57
N LEU A 260 -25.58 -4.99 15.66
CA LEU A 260 -25.80 -3.78 16.47
C LEU A 260 -26.87 -4.01 17.54
N GLU A 261 -26.61 -3.51 18.75
CA GLU A 261 -27.60 -3.36 19.82
C GLU A 261 -27.58 -1.91 20.31
N ASP A 262 -28.74 -1.26 20.36
CA ASP A 262 -28.88 0.15 20.79
C ASP A 262 -27.89 1.12 20.10
N GLY A 263 -27.61 0.88 18.81
CA GLY A 263 -26.68 1.68 18.02
C GLY A 263 -25.19 1.41 18.28
N LYS A 264 -24.86 0.39 19.07
CA LYS A 264 -23.49 -0.05 19.35
C LYS A 264 -23.19 -1.37 18.66
N ALA A 265 -22.01 -1.49 18.05
CA ALA A 265 -21.53 -2.78 17.54
C ALA A 265 -21.23 -3.75 18.68
N VAL A 266 -21.77 -4.97 18.58
CA VAL A 266 -21.67 -6.01 19.61
C VAL A 266 -21.08 -7.32 19.11
N GLY A 267 -20.94 -7.47 17.79
CA GLY A 267 -20.47 -8.69 17.19
C GLY A 267 -20.51 -8.66 15.67
N VAL A 268 -20.27 -9.82 15.07
CA VAL A 268 -20.38 -10.04 13.63
C VAL A 268 -21.10 -11.36 13.36
N ARG A 269 -21.77 -11.44 12.22
CA ARG A 269 -22.33 -12.67 11.66
C ARG A 269 -21.57 -13.04 10.39
N THR A 270 -21.20 -14.31 10.28
CA THR A 270 -20.56 -14.87 9.08
C THR A 270 -21.59 -15.30 8.04
N SER A 271 -21.17 -15.48 6.79
CA SER A 271 -22.05 -15.97 5.73
C SER A 271 -22.56 -17.41 5.97
N SER A 272 -21.93 -18.19 6.85
CA SER A 272 -22.42 -19.51 7.27
C SER A 272 -23.48 -19.42 8.39
N GLY A 273 -23.71 -18.23 8.94
CA GLY A 273 -24.64 -17.99 10.05
C GLY A 273 -24.02 -18.08 11.44
N GLU A 274 -22.72 -18.37 11.57
CA GLU A 274 -22.01 -18.31 12.86
C GLU A 274 -21.90 -16.85 13.33
N GLU A 275 -22.15 -16.62 14.62
CA GLU A 275 -22.07 -15.29 15.25
C GLU A 275 -20.94 -15.26 16.29
N PHE A 276 -20.18 -14.17 16.27
CA PHE A 276 -19.13 -13.89 17.25
C PHE A 276 -19.39 -12.56 17.93
N ASN A 277 -19.30 -12.53 19.26
CA ASN A 277 -19.53 -11.34 20.06
C ASN A 277 -18.21 -10.76 20.57
N ALA A 278 -18.06 -9.44 20.43
CA ALA A 278 -16.97 -8.68 21.01
C ALA A 278 -17.41 -7.22 21.23
N PRO A 279 -16.91 -6.55 22.30
CA PRO A 279 -17.28 -5.17 22.60
C PRO A 279 -16.72 -4.15 21.61
N THR A 280 -15.74 -4.53 20.79
CA THR A 280 -15.09 -3.69 19.78
C THR A 280 -14.95 -4.46 18.47
N ILE A 281 -15.37 -3.82 17.38
CA ILE A 281 -15.28 -4.37 16.02
C ILE A 281 -14.43 -3.41 15.19
N VAL A 282 -13.39 -3.93 14.54
CA VAL A 282 -12.56 -3.18 13.59
C VAL A 282 -12.77 -3.75 12.21
N SER A 283 -13.29 -2.94 11.29
CA SER A 283 -13.35 -3.32 9.88
C SER A 283 -12.10 -2.84 9.15
N ALA A 284 -11.34 -3.79 8.61
CA ALA A 284 -10.13 -3.55 7.81
C ALA A 284 -10.32 -3.89 6.31
N ILE A 285 -11.57 -4.08 5.85
CA ILE A 285 -11.89 -4.36 4.44
C ILE A 285 -12.06 -3.10 3.58
N GLY A 286 -11.87 -1.92 4.16
CA GLY A 286 -12.11 -0.63 3.51
C GLY A 286 -13.47 -0.03 3.89
N ALA A 287 -13.51 1.30 4.03
CA ALA A 287 -14.69 2.00 4.53
C ALA A 287 -15.89 1.86 3.58
N GLY A 288 -15.66 1.93 2.26
CA GLY A 288 -16.70 1.74 1.25
C GLY A 288 -17.33 0.35 1.32
N GLU A 289 -16.50 -0.69 1.37
CA GLU A 289 -16.98 -2.08 1.46
C GLU A 289 -17.72 -2.34 2.77
N THR A 290 -17.22 -1.78 3.88
CA THR A 290 -17.89 -1.88 5.18
C THR A 290 -19.30 -1.27 5.15
N VAL A 291 -19.43 -0.05 4.63
CA VAL A 291 -20.71 0.65 4.53
C VAL A 291 -21.66 -0.07 3.57
N LYS A 292 -21.17 -0.55 2.43
CA LYS A 292 -22.02 -1.18 1.41
C LYS A 292 -22.50 -2.58 1.81
N HIS A 293 -21.69 -3.33 2.55
CA HIS A 293 -21.89 -4.78 2.70
C HIS A 293 -22.06 -5.27 4.13
N LEU A 294 -21.52 -4.57 5.13
CA LEU A 294 -21.49 -5.10 6.50
C LEU A 294 -22.38 -4.33 7.48
N LEU A 295 -22.76 -3.08 7.17
CA LEU A 295 -23.57 -2.26 8.07
C LEU A 295 -25.08 -2.42 7.80
N PRO A 296 -25.93 -2.40 8.85
CA PRO A 296 -27.38 -2.37 8.69
C PRO A 296 -27.86 -1.16 7.89
N GLU A 297 -28.96 -1.33 7.16
CA GLU A 297 -29.50 -0.32 6.24
C GLU A 297 -29.73 1.03 6.95
N GLU A 298 -30.19 1.02 8.21
CA GLU A 298 -30.46 2.22 8.99
C GLU A 298 -29.19 3.06 9.22
N ILE A 299 -28.03 2.41 9.38
CA ILE A 299 -26.73 3.09 9.54
C ILE A 299 -26.24 3.64 8.21
N CYS A 300 -26.46 2.91 7.11
CA CYS A 300 -26.06 3.32 5.77
C CYS A 300 -26.74 4.62 5.32
N GLN A 301 -27.89 4.98 5.92
CA GLN A 301 -28.59 6.23 5.64
C GLN A 301 -28.01 7.45 6.37
N GLN A 302 -27.05 7.27 7.29
CA GLN A 302 -26.43 8.39 7.99
C GLN A 302 -25.54 9.23 7.04
N PRO A 303 -25.39 10.56 7.29
CA PRO A 303 -24.65 11.44 6.38
C PRO A 303 -23.22 10.98 6.07
N TRP A 304 -22.48 10.55 7.09
CA TRP A 304 -21.09 10.10 6.93
C TRP A 304 -21.00 8.81 6.10
N ALA A 305 -21.96 7.89 6.24
CA ALA A 305 -22.00 6.64 5.51
C ALA A 305 -22.35 6.89 4.04
N ARG A 306 -23.33 7.77 3.79
CA ARG A 306 -23.68 8.23 2.43
C ARG A 306 -22.52 8.93 1.74
N GLU A 307 -21.74 9.73 2.46
CA GLU A 307 -20.53 10.36 1.93
C GLU A 307 -19.49 9.31 1.48
N ILE A 308 -19.17 8.35 2.34
CA ILE A 308 -18.26 7.24 2.00
C ILE A 308 -18.75 6.44 0.80
N ALA A 309 -20.07 6.22 0.69
CA ALA A 309 -20.66 5.50 -0.42
C ALA A 309 -20.47 6.22 -1.78
N THR A 310 -20.15 7.52 -1.79
CA THR A 310 -19.83 8.28 -3.02
C THR A 310 -18.39 8.10 -3.49
N PHE A 311 -17.51 7.47 -2.71
CA PHE A 311 -16.11 7.29 -3.08
C PHE A 311 -16.02 6.41 -4.32
N LYS A 312 -15.34 6.93 -5.34
CA LYS A 312 -15.09 6.21 -6.57
C LYS A 312 -14.02 5.13 -6.32
N PRO A 313 -14.16 3.93 -6.90
CA PRO A 313 -13.08 2.96 -6.91
C PRO A 313 -11.81 3.54 -7.54
N SER A 314 -10.65 3.05 -7.10
CA SER A 314 -9.38 3.31 -7.78
C SER A 314 -9.31 2.52 -9.09
N ILE A 315 -8.18 2.64 -9.77
CA ILE A 315 -7.88 1.91 -11.01
C ILE A 315 -7.81 0.40 -10.77
N CYS A 316 -8.16 -0.36 -11.79
CA CYS A 316 -7.99 -1.81 -11.82
C CYS A 316 -6.65 -2.16 -12.47
N HIS A 317 -6.05 -3.28 -12.06
CA HIS A 317 -4.83 -3.82 -12.65
C HIS A 317 -5.14 -5.20 -13.27
N PHE A 318 -4.42 -5.53 -14.33
CA PHE A 318 -4.42 -6.86 -14.91
C PHE A 318 -3.02 -7.46 -14.70
N ASP A 319 -2.96 -8.52 -13.90
CA ASP A 319 -1.71 -9.15 -13.50
C ASP A 319 -1.48 -10.46 -14.24
N LEU A 320 -0.26 -10.64 -14.75
CA LEU A 320 0.19 -11.87 -15.39
C LEU A 320 1.33 -12.46 -14.57
N PHE A 321 1.10 -13.66 -14.03
CA PHE A 321 2.11 -14.41 -13.26
C PHE A 321 2.80 -15.42 -14.19
N LEU A 322 4.10 -15.22 -14.40
CA LEU A 322 4.91 -16.05 -15.30
C LEU A 322 5.96 -16.83 -14.50
N GLY A 323 6.06 -18.13 -14.78
CA GLY A 323 7.11 -19.02 -14.30
C GLY A 323 8.08 -19.31 -15.44
N PHE A 324 9.38 -19.19 -15.17
CA PHE A 324 10.43 -19.45 -16.15
C PHE A 324 11.36 -20.53 -15.59
N GLU A 325 11.73 -21.50 -16.45
CA GLU A 325 12.84 -22.40 -16.18
C GLU A 325 14.15 -21.76 -16.63
N GLY A 326 15.24 -22.03 -15.89
CA GLY A 326 16.55 -21.43 -16.14
C GLY A 326 16.82 -20.11 -15.41
N ASP A 327 18.06 -19.66 -15.52
CA ASP A 327 18.55 -18.41 -14.92
C ASP A 327 18.09 -17.16 -15.71
N ILE A 328 16.93 -16.60 -15.31
CA ILE A 328 16.37 -15.39 -15.90
C ILE A 328 17.31 -14.17 -15.83
N ALA A 329 18.30 -14.15 -14.93
CA ALA A 329 19.26 -13.05 -14.85
C ALA A 329 20.18 -12.99 -16.09
N GLN A 330 20.44 -14.13 -16.74
CA GLN A 330 21.19 -14.18 -18.00
C GLN A 330 20.41 -13.55 -19.17
N HIS A 331 19.11 -13.35 -18.99
CA HIS A 331 18.20 -12.75 -19.96
C HIS A 331 17.78 -11.31 -19.60
N GLY A 332 18.49 -10.67 -18.68
CA GLY A 332 18.30 -9.25 -18.35
C GLY A 332 17.34 -8.99 -17.19
N ALA A 333 16.78 -10.02 -16.54
CA ALA A 333 16.03 -9.83 -15.31
C ALA A 333 16.97 -9.37 -14.18
N THR A 334 16.51 -8.41 -13.38
CA THR A 334 17.27 -7.93 -12.22
C THR A 334 16.37 -7.86 -10.98
N ARG A 335 16.94 -7.43 -9.85
CA ARG A 335 16.17 -7.19 -8.64
C ARG A 335 15.34 -5.90 -8.70
N SER A 336 15.65 -4.98 -9.62
CA SER A 336 14.82 -3.79 -9.82
C SER A 336 13.48 -4.16 -10.45
N ASN A 337 12.47 -3.34 -10.22
CA ASN A 337 11.27 -3.39 -11.04
C ASN A 337 11.47 -2.57 -12.31
N HIS A 338 10.69 -2.89 -13.34
CA HIS A 338 10.75 -2.22 -14.63
C HIS A 338 9.38 -1.62 -14.94
N TRP A 339 9.36 -0.34 -15.28
CA TRP A 339 8.17 0.41 -15.65
C TRP A 339 8.26 0.75 -17.13
N PHE A 340 7.49 0.10 -17.98
CA PHE A 340 7.48 0.34 -19.42
C PHE A 340 6.33 1.26 -19.78
N TYR A 341 6.64 2.40 -20.38
CA TYR A 341 5.66 3.34 -20.94
C TYR A 341 5.70 3.31 -22.45
N GLN A 342 4.54 3.12 -23.07
CA GLN A 342 4.42 3.16 -24.52
C GLN A 342 4.49 4.58 -25.09
N SER A 343 4.18 5.59 -24.27
CA SER A 343 4.21 7.00 -24.67
C SER A 343 4.82 7.87 -23.58
N TRP A 344 5.12 9.12 -23.92
CA TRP A 344 5.55 10.11 -22.93
C TRP A 344 4.39 10.71 -22.12
N ASP A 345 3.13 10.51 -22.49
CA ASP A 345 2.00 10.91 -21.63
C ASP A 345 1.70 9.83 -20.60
N THR A 346 2.12 10.07 -19.36
CA THR A 346 1.92 9.14 -18.24
C THR A 346 0.48 9.15 -17.71
N ASN A 347 -0.34 10.17 -18.00
CA ASN A 347 -1.74 10.23 -17.59
C ASN A 347 -2.64 9.31 -18.42
N ASP A 348 -2.28 9.10 -19.69
CA ASP A 348 -3.01 8.24 -20.63
C ASP A 348 -2.51 6.79 -20.58
N ALA A 349 -1.66 6.46 -19.61
CA ALA A 349 -1.00 5.17 -19.49
C ALA A 349 -1.91 4.09 -18.85
N ILE A 350 -3.19 4.07 -19.22
CA ILE A 350 -4.23 3.14 -18.75
C ILE A 350 -5.07 2.71 -19.96
N TRP A 351 -5.47 1.44 -20.01
CA TRP A 351 -6.47 1.00 -21.00
C TRP A 351 -7.80 1.72 -20.80
N ALA A 352 -8.18 2.53 -21.80
CA ALA A 352 -9.45 3.25 -21.79
C ALA A 352 -10.59 2.46 -22.49
N ALA A 353 -10.26 1.49 -23.34
CA ALA A 353 -11.22 0.69 -24.09
C ALA A 353 -10.72 -0.76 -24.27
N ALA A 354 -11.66 -1.68 -24.51
CA ALA A 354 -11.35 -3.07 -24.87
C ALA A 354 -11.09 -3.18 -26.39
N GLY A 355 -9.96 -3.76 -26.79
CA GLY A 355 -9.59 -3.95 -28.20
C GLY A 355 -8.15 -4.44 -28.39
N ASP A 356 -7.71 -4.55 -29.65
CA ASP A 356 -6.34 -4.91 -30.07
C ASP A 356 -5.36 -3.73 -29.90
N GLU A 357 -5.53 -2.98 -28.81
CA GLU A 357 -4.68 -1.85 -28.46
C GLU A 357 -3.38 -2.35 -27.83
N SER A 358 -2.31 -1.62 -28.08
CA SER A 358 -1.01 -1.90 -27.46
C SER A 358 -1.07 -1.63 -25.96
N ILE A 359 -0.19 -2.30 -25.20
CA ILE A 359 -0.13 -2.18 -23.75
C ILE A 359 0.42 -0.77 -23.40
N PRO A 360 -0.38 0.13 -22.79
CA PRO A 360 0.02 1.52 -22.62
C PRO A 360 1.09 1.69 -21.53
N MET A 361 1.01 0.88 -20.47
CA MET A 361 2.01 0.76 -19.43
C MET A 361 2.09 -0.66 -18.90
N MET A 362 3.31 -1.11 -18.60
CA MET A 362 3.57 -2.42 -17.99
C MET A 362 4.54 -2.28 -16.84
N PHE A 363 4.19 -2.86 -15.70
CA PHE A 363 5.09 -3.04 -14.57
C PHE A 363 5.56 -4.49 -14.52
N VAL A 364 6.87 -4.71 -14.39
CA VAL A 364 7.48 -6.04 -14.31
C VAL A 364 8.37 -6.14 -13.07
N SER A 365 8.18 -7.19 -12.29
CA SER A 365 8.91 -7.43 -11.05
C SER A 365 9.33 -8.90 -10.92
N PHE A 366 10.56 -9.14 -10.48
CA PHE A 366 11.13 -10.48 -10.32
C PHE A 366 11.31 -10.83 -8.84
N ALA A 367 10.27 -11.36 -8.20
CA ALA A 367 10.30 -11.75 -6.78
C ALA A 367 11.42 -12.78 -6.48
N SER A 368 11.63 -13.75 -7.38
CA SER A 368 12.66 -14.78 -7.25
C SER A 368 14.09 -14.24 -7.13
N LEU A 369 14.38 -13.07 -7.71
CA LEU A 369 15.69 -12.44 -7.60
C LEU A 369 15.84 -11.59 -6.33
N LYS A 370 14.72 -11.15 -5.75
CA LYS A 370 14.68 -10.30 -4.55
C LYS A 370 14.72 -11.12 -3.26
N ASP A 371 14.10 -12.30 -3.26
CA ASP A 371 14.07 -13.20 -2.11
C ASP A 371 15.32 -14.08 -2.04
N PRO A 372 16.20 -13.93 -1.02
CA PRO A 372 17.36 -14.80 -0.88
C PRO A 372 16.99 -16.25 -0.54
N THR A 373 15.75 -16.53 -0.12
CA THR A 373 15.27 -17.87 0.21
C THR A 373 14.60 -18.58 -0.96
N HIS A 374 14.49 -17.91 -2.11
CA HIS A 374 13.92 -18.52 -3.31
C HIS A 374 14.70 -19.78 -3.69
N ASP A 375 13.98 -20.90 -3.78
CA ASP A 375 14.48 -22.15 -4.33
C ASP A 375 14.29 -22.12 -5.86
N PRO A 376 15.37 -22.05 -6.66
CA PRO A 376 15.27 -22.07 -8.13
C PRO A 376 14.82 -23.44 -8.67
N GLY A 377 14.65 -24.44 -7.81
CA GLY A 377 14.27 -25.78 -8.21
C GLY A 377 15.38 -26.53 -8.94
N PRO A 378 15.07 -27.70 -9.53
CA PRO A 378 16.06 -28.59 -10.12
C PRO A 378 16.59 -28.16 -11.50
N ASN A 379 15.84 -27.34 -12.24
CA ASN A 379 16.13 -26.93 -13.62
C ASN A 379 16.66 -25.48 -13.69
N LYS A 380 17.78 -25.23 -13.00
CA LYS A 380 18.39 -23.90 -12.87
C LYS A 380 19.14 -23.43 -14.11
#